data_AF-A0AB72VD26-F1
#
_entry.id   AF-A0AB72VD26-F1
#
_cell.length_a   1.000
_cell.length_b   1.000
_cell.length_c   1.000
_cell.angle_alpha   90.00
_cell.angle_beta   90.00
_cell.angle_gamma   90.00
#
_symmetry.space_group_name_H-M   'P 1'
#
loop_
_entity.id
_entity.type
_entity.pdbx_description
1 polymer ?
#
loop_
_entity_poly.entity_id
_entity_poly.type
_entity_poly.pdbx_seq_one_letter_code
_entity_poly.pdbx_strand_id
1 'polypeptide(L)'
;MPIWNHNTAYRPWLVSKLKGSRSLLDVGSGDHSFADLAGRQVAHVDVVDPLINTTFEEFQPTQSYDAITFIASLHHMNAEEALNKAVRIQSWRQASHRRPR
;
A
#
# COMPACT_ATOMS: atom_id res chain seq x y z
N MET A 1 4.52 21.38 17.92
CA MET A 1 4.38 19.91 17.94
C MET A 1 3.57 19.53 16.72
N PRO A 2 4.00 18.62 15.84
CA PRO A 2 3.09 18.16 14.80
C PRO A 2 1.89 17.50 15.50
N ILE A 3 0.68 17.87 15.10
CA ILE A 3 -0.54 17.18 15.54
C ILE A 3 -0.37 15.73 15.11
N TRP A 4 -0.40 14.83 16.10
CA TRP A 4 -0.40 13.40 15.84
C TRP A 4 -1.63 13.06 15.00
N ASN A 5 -1.43 12.32 13.91
CA ASN A 5 -2.53 11.71 13.17
C ASN A 5 -2.18 10.24 12.86
N HIS A 6 -3.19 9.38 12.86
CA HIS A 6 -3.02 7.95 12.61
C HIS A 6 -2.38 7.64 11.24
N ASN A 7 -2.51 8.57 10.28
CA ASN A 7 -2.01 8.43 8.91
C ASN A 7 -0.51 8.74 8.76
N THR A 8 0.10 9.43 9.72
CA THR A 8 1.48 9.94 9.64
C THR A 8 2.40 9.26 10.62
N ALA A 9 1.86 8.77 11.75
CA ALA A 9 2.63 8.21 12.85
C ALA A 9 3.64 7.11 12.42
N TYR A 10 3.27 6.29 11.45
CA TYR A 10 4.09 5.15 11.01
C TYR A 10 4.84 5.38 9.68
N ARG A 11 4.73 6.56 9.06
CA ARG A 11 5.33 6.81 7.72
C ARG A 11 6.83 6.51 7.65
N PRO A 12 7.69 6.97 8.59
CA PRO A 12 9.11 6.67 8.51
C PRO A 12 9.40 5.15 8.55
N TRP A 13 8.66 4.42 9.37
CA TRP A 13 8.78 2.97 9.47
C TRP A 13 8.27 2.27 8.20
N LEU A 14 7.11 2.65 7.67
CA LEU A 14 6.57 2.10 6.42
C LEU A 14 7.52 2.33 5.25
N VAL A 15 8.04 3.55 5.07
CA VAL A 15 9.04 3.87 4.04
C VAL A 15 10.27 2.96 4.18
N SER A 16 10.73 2.68 5.41
CA SER A 16 11.87 1.78 5.62
C SER A 16 11.62 0.35 5.13
N LYS A 17 10.37 -0.11 5.08
CA LYS A 17 9.98 -1.46 4.61
C LYS A 17 9.85 -1.56 3.09
N LEU A 18 9.77 -0.44 2.40
CA LEU A 18 9.69 -0.40 0.93
C LEU A 18 11.07 -0.41 0.25
N LYS A 19 12.17 -0.49 1.01
CA LYS A 19 13.53 -0.60 0.44
C LYS A 19 13.63 -1.82 -0.46
N GLY A 20 13.96 -1.60 -1.73
CA GLY A 20 14.07 -2.66 -2.75
C GLY A 20 12.76 -2.99 -3.47
N SER A 21 11.63 -2.40 -3.06
CA SER A 21 10.37 -2.48 -3.81
C SER A 21 10.45 -1.60 -5.06
N ARG A 22 9.98 -2.13 -6.20
CA ARG A 22 9.91 -1.38 -7.46
C ARG A 22 8.52 -0.80 -7.72
N SER A 23 7.49 -1.44 -7.16
CA SER A 23 6.10 -1.02 -7.28
C SER A 23 5.37 -1.00 -5.93
N LEU A 24 4.57 0.03 -5.72
CA LEU A 24 3.69 0.23 -4.57
C LEU A 24 2.26 0.54 -5.04
N LEU A 25 1.28 -0.05 -4.37
CA LEU A 25 -0.12 0.39 -4.42
C LEU A 25 -0.53 0.94 -3.06
N ASP A 26 -0.89 2.21 -2.98
CA ASP A 26 -1.39 2.84 -1.76
C ASP A 26 -2.92 2.94 -1.77
N VAL A 27 -3.57 2.16 -0.91
CA VAL A 27 -5.03 2.01 -0.86
C VAL A 27 -5.62 2.87 0.26
N GLY A 28 -6.59 3.71 -0.10
CA GLY A 28 -7.10 4.79 0.74
C GLY A 28 -6.05 5.89 0.91
N SER A 29 -5.44 6.30 -0.20
CA SER A 29 -4.28 7.21 -0.20
C SER A 29 -4.57 8.62 0.35
N GLY A 30 -5.84 9.03 0.46
CA GLY A 30 -6.22 10.33 0.99
C GLY A 30 -5.56 11.49 0.25
N ASP A 31 -4.79 12.31 0.96
CA ASP A 31 -4.08 13.46 0.39
C ASP A 31 -2.82 13.10 -0.42
N HIS A 32 -2.59 11.81 -0.68
CA HIS A 32 -1.44 11.26 -1.39
C HIS A 32 -0.07 11.51 -0.72
N SER A 33 -0.02 12.13 0.46
CA SER A 33 1.26 12.55 1.04
C SER A 33 2.14 11.38 1.49
N PHE A 34 1.59 10.17 1.70
CA PHE A 34 2.40 8.96 1.84
C PHE A 34 2.91 8.44 0.49
N ALA A 35 2.06 8.38 -0.52
CA ALA A 35 2.43 7.98 -1.88
C ALA A 35 3.55 8.87 -2.44
N ASP A 36 3.46 10.19 -2.28
CA ASP A 36 4.49 11.16 -2.66
C ASP A 36 5.82 10.90 -1.95
N LEU A 37 5.76 10.62 -0.64
CA LEU A 37 6.95 10.30 0.14
C LEU A 37 7.57 8.98 -0.32
N ALA A 38 6.77 7.96 -0.59
CA ALA A 38 7.22 6.66 -1.08
C ALA A 38 7.80 6.74 -2.50
N GLY A 39 7.26 7.61 -3.36
CA GLY A 39 7.72 7.85 -4.73
C GLY A 39 9.16 8.37 -4.81
N ARG A 40 9.74 8.85 -3.71
CA ARG A 40 11.16 9.22 -3.63
C ARG A 40 12.11 8.01 -3.70
N GLN A 41 11.61 6.79 -3.51
CA GLN A 41 12.41 5.57 -3.49
C GLN A 41 11.80 4.38 -4.27
N VAL A 42 10.49 4.38 -4.49
CA VAL A 42 9.79 3.35 -5.27
C VAL A 42 9.55 3.90 -6.67
N ALA A 43 9.99 3.18 -7.70
CA ALA A 43 9.94 3.67 -9.08
C ALA A 43 8.51 3.81 -9.64
N HIS A 44 7.58 2.98 -9.17
CA HIS A 44 6.20 2.99 -9.61
C HIS A 44 5.25 3.02 -8.42
N VAL A 45 4.44 4.06 -8.30
CA VAL A 45 3.45 4.21 -7.23
C VAL A 45 2.09 4.46 -7.85
N ASP A 46 1.15 3.56 -7.59
CA ASP A 46 -0.26 3.75 -7.90
C ASP A 46 -1.03 4.05 -6.61
N VAL A 47 -2.12 4.78 -6.76
CA VAL A 47 -3.01 5.16 -5.65
C VAL A 47 -4.45 4.77 -5.95
N VAL A 48 -5.16 4.31 -4.93
CA VAL A 48 -6.60 4.03 -4.99
C VAL A 48 -7.27 4.74 -3.84
N ASP A 49 -8.31 5.50 -4.11
CA ASP A 49 -9.12 6.16 -3.09
C ASP A 49 -10.55 6.38 -3.60
N PRO A 50 -11.59 5.96 -2.84
CA PRO A 50 -12.98 6.06 -3.28
C PRO A 50 -13.46 7.51 -3.45
N LEU A 51 -12.78 8.49 -2.85
CA LEU A 51 -13.13 9.90 -2.99
C LEU A 51 -12.42 10.60 -4.15
N ILE A 52 -11.45 9.91 -4.79
CA ILE A 52 -10.57 10.53 -5.79
C ILE A 52 -10.68 9.81 -7.14
N ASN A 53 -10.63 8.48 -7.16
CA ASN A 53 -10.61 7.72 -8.41
C ASN A 53 -11.56 6.52 -8.43
N THR A 54 -11.42 5.55 -7.53
CA THR A 54 -12.18 4.31 -7.52
C THR A 54 -12.10 3.62 -6.16
N THR A 55 -13.03 2.71 -5.88
CA THR A 55 -12.95 1.84 -4.73
C THR A 55 -11.86 0.78 -4.93
N PHE A 56 -11.30 0.25 -3.84
CA PHE A 56 -10.36 -0.88 -3.96
C PHE A 56 -11.04 -2.14 -4.48
N GLU A 57 -12.34 -2.30 -4.30
CA GLU A 57 -13.12 -3.41 -4.86
C GLU A 57 -13.15 -3.37 -6.38
N GLU A 58 -13.43 -2.20 -6.96
CA GLU A 58 -13.55 -1.97 -8.41
C GLU A 58 -12.20 -1.80 -9.12
N PHE A 59 -11.15 -1.42 -8.39
CA PHE A 59 -9.83 -1.21 -8.95
C PHE A 59 -9.32 -2.43 -9.75
N GLN A 60 -8.98 -2.23 -11.02
CA GLN A 60 -8.45 -3.27 -11.90
C GLN A 60 -6.94 -3.06 -12.08
N PRO A 61 -6.08 -3.86 -11.41
CA PRO A 61 -4.64 -3.68 -11.50
C PRO A 61 -4.13 -4.10 -12.88
N THR A 62 -3.25 -3.28 -13.45
CA THR A 62 -2.56 -3.57 -14.72
C THR A 62 -1.25 -4.36 -14.52
N GLN A 63 -0.81 -4.52 -13.27
CA GLN A 63 0.39 -5.24 -12.87
C GLN A 63 0.28 -5.77 -11.44
N SER A 64 1.26 -6.58 -11.02
CA SER A 64 1.43 -6.94 -9.60
C SER A 64 2.33 -5.94 -8.86
N TYR A 65 2.10 -5.79 -7.56
CA TYR A 65 2.81 -4.83 -6.72
C TYR A 65 3.77 -5.50 -5.74
N ASP A 66 4.99 -4.97 -5.60
CA ASP A 66 5.94 -5.47 -4.60
C ASP A 66 5.51 -5.15 -3.16
N ALA A 67 4.75 -4.07 -2.97
CA ALA A 67 4.11 -3.69 -1.71
C ALA A 67 2.71 -3.11 -1.93
N ILE A 68 1.82 -3.34 -0.97
CA ILE A 68 0.46 -2.78 -0.94
C ILE A 68 0.24 -2.23 0.48
N THR A 69 -0.22 -0.99 0.60
CA THR A 69 -0.46 -0.34 1.90
C THR A 69 -1.94 -0.03 2.10
N PHE A 70 -2.38 -0.20 3.35
CA PHE A 70 -3.70 0.21 3.85
C PHE A 70 -3.49 1.07 5.10
N ILE A 71 -3.27 2.37 4.93
CA ILE A 71 -3.00 3.27 6.06
C ILE A 71 -4.33 3.79 6.58
N ALA A 72 -4.77 3.24 7.73
CA ALA A 72 -6.05 3.58 8.36
C ALA A 72 -7.26 3.50 7.39
N SER A 73 -7.18 2.67 6.34
CA SER A 73 -8.20 2.60 5.30
C SER A 73 -8.94 1.26 5.25
N LEU A 74 -8.32 0.17 5.71
CA LEU A 74 -8.88 -1.19 5.61
C LEU A 74 -10.24 -1.34 6.30
N HIS A 75 -10.49 -0.56 7.37
CA HIS A 75 -11.74 -0.61 8.13
C HIS A 75 -12.94 -0.01 7.40
N HIS A 76 -12.74 0.62 6.25
CA HIS A 76 -13.80 1.08 5.35
C HIS A 76 -14.23 0.01 4.33
N MET A 77 -13.62 -1.17 4.37
CA MET A 77 -13.78 -2.23 3.37
C MET A 77 -14.25 -3.54 4.02
N ASN A 78 -14.73 -4.48 3.21
CA ASN A 78 -14.72 -5.87 3.61
C ASN A 78 -13.26 -6.34 3.74
N ALA A 79 -12.80 -6.52 4.97
CA ALA A 79 -11.39 -6.79 5.26
C ALA A 79 -10.90 -8.11 4.65
N GLU A 80 -11.75 -9.16 4.65
CA GLU A 80 -11.39 -10.46 4.09
C GLU A 80 -11.20 -10.37 2.57
N GLU A 81 -12.17 -9.78 1.87
CA GLU A 81 -12.12 -9.61 0.43
C GLU A 81 -10.97 -8.70 -0.01
N ALA A 82 -10.74 -7.60 0.71
CA ALA A 82 -9.64 -6.68 0.45
C ALA A 82 -8.28 -7.38 0.61
N LEU A 83 -8.07 -8.12 1.70
CA LEU A 83 -6.81 -8.84 1.93
C LEU A 83 -6.61 -9.97 0.92
N ASN A 84 -7.67 -10.72 0.57
CA ASN A 84 -7.61 -11.75 -0.46
C ASN A 84 -7.24 -11.17 -1.82
N LYS A 85 -7.82 -10.01 -2.19
CA LYS A 85 -7.45 -9.29 -3.42
C LYS A 85 -6.01 -8.81 -3.36
N ALA A 86 -5.57 -8.24 -2.23
CA ALA A 86 -4.19 -7.76 -2.04
C ALA A 86 -3.18 -8.89 -2.23
N VAL A 87 -3.39 -10.05 -1.61
CA VAL A 87 -2.51 -11.23 -1.78
C VAL A 87 -2.46 -11.68 -3.24
N ARG A 88 -3.60 -11.68 -3.95
CA ARG A 88 -3.66 -12.08 -5.36
C ARG A 88 -2.85 -11.16 -6.29
N ILE A 89 -2.79 -9.87 -5.96
CA ILE A 89 -2.15 -8.84 -6.81
C ILE A 89 -0.77 -8.44 -6.29
N GLN A 90 -0.30 -9.04 -5.20
CA GLN A 90 1.06 -8.85 -4.69
C GLN A 90 2.05 -9.75 -5.43
N SER A 91 3.21 -9.18 -5.77
CA SER A 91 4.32 -9.91 -6.36
C SER A 91 4.88 -10.95 -5.38
N TRP A 92 5.01 -12.20 -5.84
CA TRP A 92 5.69 -13.28 -5.12
C TRP A 92 7.22 -13.11 -5.18
N ARG A 93 7.76 -12.04 -4.57
CA ARG A 93 9.22 -11.80 -4.48
C ARG A 93 9.72 -11.56 -3.05
N GLN A 94 8.84 -11.27 -2.10
CA GLN A 94 9.20 -10.99 -0.69
C GLN A 94 9.24 -12.25 0.20
N ALA A 95 8.73 -13.39 -0.26
CA ALA A 95 8.68 -14.65 0.52
C ALA A 95 10.01 -15.45 0.54
N SER A 96 11.16 -14.81 0.25
CA SER A 96 12.49 -15.45 0.36
C SER A 96 13.02 -15.48 1.80
N HIS A 97 12.32 -14.89 2.78
CA HIS A 97 12.60 -15.14 4.20
C HIS A 97 11.99 -16.49 4.61
N ARG A 98 12.73 -17.56 4.28
CA ARG A 98 12.77 -18.88 4.92
C ARG A 98 11.42 -19.46 5.40
N ARG A 99 10.89 -20.45 4.67
CA ARG A 99 10.24 -21.57 5.37
C ARG A 99 11.30 -22.26 6.23
N PRO A 100 11.08 -22.51 7.53
CA PRO A 100 11.87 -23.49 8.26
C PRO A 100 11.74 -24.82 7.52
N ARG A 101 12.87 -25.50 7.32
CA ARG A 101 12.87 -26.90 6.89
C ARG A 101 12.31 -27.77 8.01
#